data_AF-A0A7Y9WJI0-F1
#
_entry.id   AF-A0A7Y9WJI0-F1
#
_cell.length_a   1.000
_cell.length_b   1.000
_cell.length_c   1.000
_cell.angle_alpha   90.00
_cell.angle_beta   90.00
_cell.angle_gamma   90.00
#
_symmetry.space_group_name_H-M   'P 1'
#
loop_
_entity.id
_entity.type
_entity.pdbx_description
1 polymer ?
#
loop_
_entity_poly.entity_id
_entity_poly.type
_entity_poly.pdbx_seq_one_letter_code
_entity_poly.pdbx_strand_id
1 'polypeptide(L)'
;MQQLQIPPLADGEIYLIGLVDANGDVEHTILLPGDNDDASQAEQLAWAQSIGGDLPNRIEQAVMLAKFRDRFQKDAYWSNETCDWNSSCAWFQGFGGGGQDGTHKCAALRAVAVRRFKN
;
A
#
# COMPACT_ATOMS: atom_id res chain seq x y z
N MET A 1 27.01 5.72 -13.26
CA MET A 1 25.60 6.07 -12.96
C MET A 1 25.53 6.46 -11.50
N GLN A 2 24.89 7.58 -11.18
CA GLN A 2 24.70 8.00 -9.80
C GLN A 2 23.53 7.22 -9.19
N GLN A 3 23.71 6.69 -7.99
CA GLN A 3 22.65 5.99 -7.27
C GLN A 3 21.68 7.00 -6.68
N LEU A 4 20.38 6.73 -6.79
CA LEU A 4 19.35 7.53 -6.13
C LEU A 4 19.52 7.41 -4.60
N GLN A 5 19.42 8.54 -3.91
CA GLN A 5 19.35 8.54 -2.45
C GLN A 5 17.95 8.08 -2.03
N ILE A 6 17.88 7.11 -1.12
CA ILE A 6 16.61 6.67 -0.54
C ILE A 6 16.43 7.30 0.85
N PRO A 7 15.18 7.55 1.31
CA PRO A 7 14.95 8.04 2.67
C PRO A 7 15.44 7.04 3.72
N PRO A 8 15.76 7.50 4.94
CA PRO A 8 16.17 6.61 6.02
C PRO A 8 15.05 5.61 6.36
N LEU A 9 15.45 4.37 6.68
CA LEU A 9 14.57 3.30 7.13
C LEU A 9 14.74 3.10 8.64
N ALA A 10 13.63 2.94 9.34
CA ALA A 10 13.55 2.42 10.70
C ALA A 10 13.55 0.88 10.69
N ASP A 11 13.75 0.29 11.87
CA ASP A 11 13.81 -1.17 12.02
C ASP A 11 12.52 -1.84 11.52
N GLY A 12 12.68 -2.83 10.64
CA GLY A 12 11.57 -3.61 10.07
C GLY A 12 10.88 -2.98 8.85
N GLU A 13 11.22 -1.74 8.50
CA GLU A 13 10.68 -1.11 7.29
C GLU A 13 11.36 -1.63 6.01
N ILE A 14 10.61 -1.59 4.91
CA ILE A 14 11.08 -2.03 3.60
C ILE A 14 10.91 -0.90 2.59
N TYR A 15 11.98 -0.54 1.91
CA TYR A 15 11.88 0.32 0.73
C TYR A 15 11.17 -0.43 -0.41
N LEU A 16 10.00 0.07 -0.84
CA LEU A 16 9.18 -0.59 -1.85
C LEU A 16 9.53 -0.14 -3.28
N ILE A 17 9.38 1.16 -3.54
CA ILE A 17 9.48 1.74 -4.88
C ILE A 17 9.82 3.23 -4.80
N GLY A 18 10.51 3.73 -5.82
CA GLY A 18 10.61 5.15 -6.13
C GLY A 18 9.93 5.39 -7.47
N LEU A 19 8.87 6.21 -7.48
CA LEU A 19 8.17 6.61 -8.71
C LEU A 19 8.74 7.96 -9.16
N VAL A 20 9.31 7.98 -10.37
CA VAL A 20 9.88 9.19 -10.96
C VAL A 20 8.84 9.84 -11.85
N ASP A 21 8.60 11.13 -11.64
CA ASP A 21 7.69 11.91 -12.46
C ASP A 21 8.38 12.51 -13.72
N ALA A 22 7.63 13.28 -14.50
CA ALA A 22 8.13 13.89 -15.73
C ALA A 22 9.18 15.00 -15.49
N ASN A 23 9.26 15.56 -14.28
CA ASN A 23 10.26 16.56 -13.88
C ASN A 23 11.56 15.90 -13.38
N GLY A 24 11.53 14.59 -13.13
CA GLY A 24 12.63 13.85 -12.53
C GLY A 24 12.56 13.81 -10.99
N ASP A 25 11.48 14.32 -10.40
CA ASP A 25 11.24 14.22 -8.97
C ASP A 25 10.82 12.79 -8.62
N VAL A 26 11.21 12.33 -7.43
CA VAL A 26 11.02 10.95 -6.98
C VAL A 26 10.14 10.91 -5.75
N GLU A 27 9.02 10.21 -5.86
CA GLU A 27 8.23 9.81 -4.71
C GLU A 27 8.68 8.42 -4.23
N HIS A 28 9.31 8.38 -3.07
CA HIS A 28 9.77 7.16 -2.41
C HIS A 28 8.67 6.60 -1.51
N THR A 29 8.35 5.32 -1.66
CA THR A 29 7.40 4.60 -0.81
C THR A 29 8.12 3.58 0.06
N ILE A 30 7.81 3.59 1.34
CA ILE A 30 8.35 2.68 2.36
C ILE A 30 7.19 1.93 3.00
N LEU A 31 7.28 0.60 3.06
CA LEU A 31 6.37 -0.27 3.79
C LEU A 31 6.71 -0.22 5.28
N LEU A 32 5.71 0.09 6.10
CA LEU A 32 5.81 0.02 7.55
C LEU A 32 5.73 -1.45 8.02
N PRO A 33 6.37 -1.81 9.14
CA PRO A 33 6.31 -3.15 9.67
C PRO A 33 4.90 -3.51 10.18
N GLY A 34 4.50 -4.75 9.95
CA GLY A 34 3.24 -5.32 10.44
C GLY A 34 2.06 -5.16 9.46
N ASP A 35 0.95 -5.79 9.84
CA ASP A 35 -0.34 -5.68 9.17
C ASP A 35 -1.47 -5.56 10.21
N ASN A 36 -2.67 -5.23 9.74
CA ASN A 36 -3.89 -5.27 10.53
C ASN A 36 -4.83 -6.33 9.99
N ASP A 37 -5.53 -6.98 10.90
CA ASP A 37 -6.55 -7.98 10.57
C ASP A 37 -7.76 -7.34 9.88
N ASP A 38 -8.69 -8.20 9.44
CA ASP A 38 -9.80 -7.83 8.58
C ASP A 38 -10.71 -6.77 9.22
N ALA A 39 -10.87 -5.66 8.51
CA ALA A 39 -11.74 -4.56 8.92
C ALA A 39 -12.25 -3.79 7.70
N SER A 40 -13.23 -2.90 7.94
CA SER A 40 -13.74 -2.02 6.88
C SER A 40 -12.66 -1.07 6.37
N GLN A 41 -12.81 -0.55 5.15
CA GLN A 41 -11.81 0.34 4.56
C GLN A 41 -11.58 1.61 5.42
N ALA A 42 -12.63 2.13 6.04
CA ALA A 42 -12.53 3.31 6.91
C ALA A 42 -11.72 3.02 8.19
N GLU A 43 -11.94 1.86 8.81
CA GLU A 43 -11.16 1.42 9.99
C GLU A 43 -9.69 1.21 9.63
N GLN A 44 -9.43 0.70 8.42
CA GLN A 44 -8.07 0.42 7.95
C GLN A 44 -7.30 1.70 7.60
N LEU A 45 -7.97 2.69 7.00
CA LEU A 45 -7.39 4.03 6.82
C LEU A 45 -7.04 4.67 8.18
N ALA A 46 -7.95 4.58 9.16
CA ALA A 46 -7.71 5.10 10.51
C ALA A 46 -6.55 4.38 11.21
N TRP A 47 -6.46 3.06 11.08
CA TRP A 47 -5.35 2.27 11.60
C TRP A 47 -4.02 2.71 10.96
N ALA A 48 -3.95 2.81 9.63
CA ALA A 48 -2.72 3.20 8.94
C ALA A 48 -2.25 4.60 9.39
N GLN A 49 -3.18 5.55 9.51
CA GLN A 49 -2.89 6.89 10.04
C GLN A 49 -2.39 6.86 11.49
N SER A 50 -2.95 5.97 12.32
CA SER A 50 -2.56 5.86 13.74
C SER A 50 -1.09 5.44 13.94
N ILE A 51 -0.51 4.74 12.96
CA ILE A 51 0.90 4.34 12.94
C ILE A 51 1.76 5.24 12.04
N GLY A 52 1.25 6.41 11.65
CA GLY A 52 1.98 7.40 10.86
C GLY A 52 2.12 7.06 9.37
N GLY A 53 1.28 6.17 8.86
CA GLY A 53 1.24 5.78 7.46
C GLY A 53 -0.10 6.06 6.78
N ASP A 54 -0.24 5.46 5.60
CA ASP A 54 -1.45 5.44 4.78
C ASP A 54 -1.59 4.03 4.17
N LEU A 55 -2.78 3.67 3.69
CA LEU A 55 -2.91 2.44 2.92
C LEU A 55 -2.15 2.57 1.58
N PRO A 56 -1.64 1.46 1.02
CA PRO A 56 -0.96 1.51 -0.27
C PRO A 56 -1.94 1.82 -1.41
N ASN A 57 -1.44 2.50 -2.44
CA ASN A 57 -2.15 2.63 -3.71
C ASN A 57 -1.97 1.35 -4.55
N ARG A 58 -2.68 1.26 -5.67
CA ARG A 58 -2.65 0.05 -6.51
C ARG A 58 -1.29 -0.23 -7.12
N ILE A 59 -0.52 0.80 -7.47
CA ILE A 59 0.84 0.62 -8.04
C ILE A 59 1.75 -0.01 -6.98
N GLU A 60 1.71 0.51 -5.77
CA GLU A 60 2.48 0.00 -4.63
C GLU A 60 2.08 -1.43 -4.29
N GLN A 61 0.78 -1.73 -4.26
CA GLN A 61 0.28 -3.09 -4.03
C GLN A 61 0.74 -4.08 -5.11
N ALA A 62 0.77 -3.66 -6.38
CA ALA A 62 1.29 -4.50 -7.46
C ALA A 62 2.79 -4.80 -7.26
N VAL A 63 3.58 -3.82 -6.79
CA VAL A 63 5.00 -4.02 -6.45
C VAL A 63 5.16 -4.96 -5.25
N MET A 64 4.36 -4.77 -4.21
CA MET A 64 4.31 -5.65 -3.04
C MET A 64 4.07 -7.10 -3.47
N LEU A 65 3.06 -7.35 -4.31
CA LEU A 65 2.77 -8.67 -4.83
C LEU A 65 3.93 -9.22 -5.68
N ALA A 66 4.52 -8.41 -6.55
CA ALA A 66 5.51 -8.88 -7.50
C ALA A 66 6.88 -9.17 -6.84
N LYS A 67 7.25 -8.41 -5.80
CA LYS A 67 8.62 -8.45 -5.23
C LYS A 67 8.68 -8.93 -3.79
N PHE A 68 7.60 -8.80 -3.04
CA PHE A 68 7.59 -8.99 -1.59
C PHE A 68 6.48 -9.96 -1.16
N ARG A 69 5.97 -10.81 -2.07
CA ARG A 69 4.82 -11.69 -1.83
C ARG A 69 4.94 -12.57 -0.59
N ASP A 70 6.16 -13.02 -0.30
CA ASP A 70 6.49 -13.86 0.86
C ASP A 70 6.28 -13.15 2.21
N ARG A 71 6.08 -11.82 2.19
CA ARG A 71 5.80 -10.99 3.37
C ARG A 71 4.33 -10.82 3.69
N PHE A 72 3.43 -11.32 2.83
CA PHE A 72 1.98 -11.11 2.97
C PHE A 72 1.24 -12.44 3.12
N GLN A 73 0.11 -12.38 3.81
CA GLN A 73 -0.84 -13.48 3.80
C GLN A 73 -1.43 -13.63 2.39
N LYS A 74 -1.86 -14.85 2.04
CA LYS A 74 -2.56 -15.12 0.77
C LYS A 74 -4.01 -14.62 0.80
N ASP A 75 -4.19 -13.33 1.06
CA ASP A 75 -5.47 -12.69 1.34
C ASP A 75 -5.63 -11.37 0.56
N ALA A 76 -6.76 -10.69 0.72
CA ALA A 76 -7.05 -9.39 0.16
C ALA A 76 -6.64 -8.25 1.11
N TYR A 77 -5.97 -7.24 0.56
CA TYR A 77 -5.52 -6.05 1.29
C TYR A 77 -6.11 -4.78 0.68
N TRP A 78 -6.65 -3.90 1.53
CA TRP A 78 -7.24 -2.64 1.10
C TRP A 78 -6.23 -1.69 0.46
N SER A 79 -6.71 -0.97 -0.57
CA SER A 79 -6.05 0.21 -1.13
C SER A 79 -6.59 1.50 -0.50
N ASN A 80 -5.81 2.58 -0.54
CA ASN A 80 -6.32 3.92 -0.26
C ASN A 80 -7.25 4.47 -1.38
N GLU A 81 -7.32 3.82 -2.53
CA GLU A 81 -8.10 4.27 -3.68
C GLU A 81 -9.60 3.87 -3.58
N THR A 82 -10.48 4.86 -3.75
CA THR A 82 -11.92 4.64 -3.96
C THR A 82 -12.17 4.24 -5.43
N CYS A 83 -13.16 3.39 -5.69
CA CYS A 83 -13.50 3.01 -7.06
C CYS A 83 -14.17 4.16 -7.81
N ASP A 84 -13.71 4.46 -9.02
CA ASP A 84 -14.27 5.55 -9.85
C ASP A 84 -15.73 5.32 -10.24
N TRP A 85 -16.14 4.05 -10.36
CA TRP A 85 -17.48 3.66 -10.77
C TRP A 85 -18.50 3.61 -9.63
N ASN A 86 -18.05 3.63 -8.36
CA ASN A 86 -18.92 3.64 -7.18
C ASN A 86 -18.16 4.13 -5.94
N SER A 87 -18.59 5.27 -5.39
CA SER A 87 -17.96 5.89 -4.22
C SER A 87 -18.08 5.06 -2.92
N SER A 88 -19.03 4.12 -2.86
CA SER A 88 -19.16 3.17 -1.76
C SER A 88 -18.22 1.97 -1.88
N CYS A 89 -17.48 1.85 -2.98
CA CYS A 89 -16.49 0.81 -3.22
C CYS A 89 -15.06 1.35 -3.12
N ALA A 90 -14.12 0.48 -2.74
CA ALA A 90 -12.69 0.76 -2.75
C ALA A 90 -11.94 -0.40 -3.39
N TRP A 91 -10.74 -0.10 -3.90
CA TRP A 91 -9.86 -1.09 -4.51
C TRP A 91 -9.17 -1.94 -3.45
N PHE A 92 -8.84 -3.18 -3.82
CA PHE A 92 -7.99 -4.05 -3.03
C PHE A 92 -7.08 -4.88 -3.93
N GLN A 93 -6.02 -5.44 -3.34
CA GLN A 93 -5.12 -6.39 -3.98
C GLN A 93 -5.25 -7.75 -3.31
N GLY A 94 -5.58 -8.79 -4.10
CA GLY A 94 -5.51 -10.18 -3.64
C GLY A 94 -4.10 -10.73 -3.77
N PHE A 95 -3.48 -11.14 -2.67
CA PHE A 95 -2.14 -11.76 -2.63
C PHE A 95 -2.18 -13.28 -2.81
N GLY A 96 -3.36 -13.90 -2.68
CA GLY A 96 -3.60 -15.30 -3.03
C GLY A 96 -3.50 -15.56 -4.55
N GLY A 97 -4.31 -14.84 -5.33
CA GLY A 97 -4.44 -15.00 -6.80
C GLY A 97 -3.81 -13.89 -7.64
N GLY A 98 -3.43 -12.76 -7.03
CA GLY A 98 -2.72 -11.66 -7.69
C GLY A 98 -3.59 -10.58 -8.35
N GLY A 99 -4.92 -10.73 -8.35
CA GLY A 99 -5.83 -9.76 -8.95
C GLY A 99 -6.03 -8.48 -8.13
N GLN A 100 -6.30 -7.38 -8.83
CA GLN A 100 -6.87 -6.15 -8.24
C GLN A 100 -8.33 -6.03 -8.65
N ASP A 101 -9.20 -5.71 -7.69
CA ASP A 101 -10.62 -5.53 -7.92
C ASP A 101 -11.22 -4.52 -6.94
N GLY A 102 -12.47 -4.12 -7.16
CA GLY A 102 -13.24 -3.23 -6.30
C GLY A 102 -14.28 -3.99 -5.49
N THR A 103 -14.44 -3.68 -4.21
CA THR A 103 -15.53 -4.19 -3.39
C THR A 103 -16.09 -3.10 -2.46
N HIS A 104 -17.25 -3.35 -1.86
CA HIS A 104 -17.91 -2.39 -0.98
C HIS A 104 -17.04 -2.11 0.25
N LYS A 105 -16.92 -0.82 0.64
CA LYS A 105 -16.04 -0.36 1.75
C LYS A 105 -16.35 -0.98 3.12
N CYS A 106 -17.52 -1.61 3.28
CA CYS A 106 -17.90 -2.34 4.50
C CYS A 106 -17.40 -3.79 4.54
N ALA A 107 -16.82 -4.31 3.46
CA ALA A 107 -16.17 -5.62 3.48
C ALA A 107 -15.01 -5.60 4.49
N ALA A 108 -14.70 -6.76 5.07
CA ALA A 108 -13.59 -6.90 6.00
C ALA A 108 -12.40 -7.47 5.24
N LEU A 109 -11.39 -6.64 4.97
CA LEU A 109 -10.13 -7.04 4.33
C LEU A 109 -8.95 -6.56 5.18
N ARG A 110 -7.79 -7.18 5.01
CA ARG A 110 -6.54 -6.84 5.73
C ARG A 110 -5.99 -5.49 5.30
N ALA A 111 -5.03 -4.97 6.05
CA ALA A 111 -4.29 -3.78 5.68
C ALA A 111 -2.80 -3.85 6.01
N VAL A 112 -2.01 -3.19 5.18
CA VAL A 112 -0.64 -2.77 5.50
C VAL A 112 -0.56 -1.26 5.34
N ALA A 113 0.45 -0.64 5.94
CA ALA A 113 0.64 0.79 5.85
C ALA A 113 1.95 1.14 5.15
N VAL A 114 1.94 2.25 4.42
CA VAL A 114 3.11 2.84 3.78
C VAL A 114 3.29 4.29 4.22
N ARG A 115 4.53 4.78 4.15
CA ARG A 115 4.84 6.21 4.22
C ARG A 115 5.56 6.66 2.95
N ARG A 116 5.28 7.89 2.51
CA ARG A 116 5.77 8.44 1.24
C ARG A 116 6.64 9.68 1.46
N PHE A 117 7.69 9.83 0.67
CA PHE A 117 8.63 10.96 0.71
C PHE A 117 8.83 11.50 -0.69
N LYS A 118 8.63 12.80 -0.87
CA LYS A 118 9.02 13.51 -2.09
C LYS A 118 10.31 14.28 -1.82
N ASN A 119 11.23 14.24 -2.78
CA ASN A 119 12.40 15.10 -2.82
C ASN A 119 12.12 16.42 -3.53
#